data_AF-A0A8H3WGX2-F1
#
_entry.id   AF-A0A8H3WGX2-F1
#
_cell.length_a   1.000
_cell.length_b   1.000
_cell.length_c   1.000
_cell.angle_alpha   90.00
_cell.angle_beta   90.00
_cell.angle_gamma   90.00
#
_symmetry.space_group_name_H-M   'P 1'
#
loop_
_entity.id
_entity.type
_entity.pdbx_description
1 polymer ?
#
loop_
_entity_poly.entity_id
_entity_poly.type
_entity_poly.pdbx_seq_one_letter_code
_entity_poly.pdbx_strand_id
1 'polypeptide(L)'
;MHGIPRLAARKQLSAASFVCRSCRQQQQRQRRPYSSNISPPPPAPPAAGFTALPSRRLISVAGPDAAKFLQGVITANIASKEARARETGFYAAFLNATGRVLHDVFIYSDTAGLGGGAAAGEQQAGTRFLIEADANEAERLAKHIKRYKLRAKFNVRLLAVDEATVWHAWDDSGKPVSSDAATLSTLTRDPRTPGLGYRLVRGKDAPPQLDLEATTEDSYTIRRYLQGVAEGQDEIIREHALPQETNMDYMNGIDYHKGCYVGQELTIRTKHRGVVRKRILPCIIYDVDRAAPQTLQYRPDEDANHGPEGLPAETIPRETSIGRSGKKGRSAGKWLKGIGNVGLGLCRLEIMTDVVLPGETAASTFDPANEFMLQWGEEDKSNAVKIKAFVPEWLRNGLNEAPAQ
;
A
#
# COMPACT_ATOMS: atom_id res chain seq x y z
N MET A 1 -27.52 27.63 -94.44
CA MET A 1 -26.09 27.57 -94.81
C MET A 1 -25.37 26.85 -93.65
N HIS A 2 -25.26 25.52 -93.65
CA HIS A 2 -24.17 24.72 -94.27
C HIS A 2 -22.77 25.27 -93.92
N GLY A 3 -21.85 24.55 -93.26
CA GLY A 3 -21.71 23.09 -93.12
C GLY A 3 -20.87 22.55 -91.94
N ILE A 4 -20.97 21.22 -91.86
CA ILE A 4 -20.36 20.12 -91.07
C ILE A 4 -18.80 20.11 -91.22
N PRO A 5 -17.90 19.43 -90.44
CA PRO A 5 -17.97 18.16 -89.63
C PRO A 5 -17.24 18.22 -88.24
N ARG A 6 -17.00 17.19 -87.40
CA ARG A 6 -16.90 15.71 -87.46
C ARG A 6 -16.91 15.15 -86.02
N LEU A 7 -17.38 13.92 -85.82
CA LEU A 7 -17.28 13.14 -84.58
C LEU A 7 -15.83 12.82 -84.17
N ALA A 8 -15.56 12.84 -82.85
CA ALA A 8 -14.57 11.98 -82.21
C ALA A 8 -14.99 11.66 -80.77
N ALA A 9 -15.37 10.40 -80.52
CA ALA A 9 -15.64 9.88 -79.19
C ALA A 9 -14.32 9.72 -78.40
N ARG A 10 -14.24 10.29 -77.20
CA ARG A 10 -13.12 10.08 -76.27
C ARG A 10 -13.66 9.67 -74.90
N LYS A 11 -13.51 8.38 -74.57
CA LYS A 11 -13.73 7.82 -73.23
C LYS A 11 -12.77 8.51 -72.25
N GLN A 12 -13.30 9.16 -71.23
CA GLN A 12 -12.51 9.60 -70.06
C GLN A 12 -12.25 8.38 -69.17
N LEU A 13 -10.98 7.99 -69.06
CA LEU A 13 -10.49 7.06 -68.04
C LEU A 13 -10.23 7.86 -66.76
N SER A 14 -10.78 7.41 -65.63
CA SER A 14 -10.58 8.02 -64.31
C SER A 14 -9.11 7.92 -63.89
N ALA A 15 -8.53 9.03 -63.45
CA ALA A 15 -7.17 9.10 -62.92
C ALA A 15 -7.06 8.27 -61.63
N ALA A 16 -6.50 7.06 -61.72
CA ALA A 16 -6.06 6.32 -60.56
C ALA A 16 -4.74 6.93 -60.04
N SER A 17 -4.78 7.51 -58.85
CA SER A 17 -3.60 8.04 -58.15
C SER A 17 -2.67 6.87 -57.76
N PHE A 18 -1.63 6.64 -58.54
CA PHE A 18 -0.60 5.64 -58.22
C PHE A 18 0.30 6.13 -57.10
N VAL A 19 -0.02 5.77 -55.85
CA VAL A 19 0.92 5.89 -54.72
C VAL A 19 1.96 4.77 -54.84
N CYS A 20 3.23 5.15 -55.01
CA CYS A 20 4.36 4.21 -55.08
C CYS A 20 4.39 3.27 -53.86
N ARG A 21 4.70 1.98 -54.08
CA ARG A 21 4.82 0.94 -53.03
C ARG A 21 5.73 1.36 -51.88
N SER A 22 6.82 2.08 -52.16
CA SER A 22 7.73 2.60 -51.13
C SER A 22 7.11 3.72 -50.29
N CYS A 23 6.32 4.62 -50.89
CA CYS A 23 5.58 5.66 -50.16
C CYS A 23 4.47 5.06 -49.28
N ARG A 24 3.82 3.97 -49.75
CA ARG A 24 2.81 3.24 -48.98
C ARG A 24 3.43 2.47 -47.80
N GLN A 25 4.65 1.94 -47.95
CA GLN A 25 5.42 1.35 -46.85
C GLN A 25 5.94 2.40 -45.85
N GLN A 26 6.30 3.61 -46.29
CA GLN A 26 6.67 4.71 -45.40
C GLN A 26 5.47 5.22 -44.58
N GLN A 27 4.30 5.37 -45.19
CA GLN A 27 3.06 5.75 -44.47
C GLN A 27 2.58 4.65 -43.50
N GLN A 28 2.78 3.37 -43.82
CA GLN A 28 2.50 2.27 -42.88
C GLN A 28 3.55 2.16 -41.76
N ARG A 29 4.79 2.60 -41.98
CA ARG A 29 5.82 2.67 -40.93
C ARG A 29 5.63 3.86 -39.99
N GLN A 30 5.06 4.98 -40.46
CA GLN A 30 4.72 6.15 -39.64
C GLN A 30 3.40 6.00 -38.85
N ARG A 31 2.61 4.95 -39.12
CA ARG A 31 1.39 4.59 -38.38
C ARG A 31 1.48 3.24 -37.69
N ARG A 32 2.65 2.91 -37.13
CA ARG A 32 2.67 1.95 -36.03
C ARG A 32 2.35 2.76 -34.77
N PRO A 33 1.17 2.62 -34.14
CA PRO A 33 1.04 3.07 -32.77
C PRO A 33 2.16 2.38 -31.99
N TYR A 34 2.96 3.16 -31.29
CA TYR A 34 3.89 2.65 -30.32
C TYR A 34 3.02 1.90 -29.30
N SER A 35 2.93 0.58 -29.42
CA SER A 35 2.27 -0.24 -28.41
C SER A 35 3.18 -0.20 -27.20
N SER A 36 3.03 0.83 -26.37
CA SER A 36 3.50 0.75 -25.00
C SER A 36 2.72 -0.41 -24.38
N ASN A 37 3.43 -1.47 -23.95
CA ASN A 37 2.85 -2.57 -23.19
C ASN A 37 2.48 -2.07 -21.79
N ILE A 38 1.59 -1.07 -21.70
CA ILE A 38 0.99 -0.65 -20.45
C ILE A 38 -0.26 -1.50 -20.32
N SER A 39 -0.24 -2.43 -19.35
CA SER A 39 -1.44 -3.17 -18.98
C SER A 39 -2.54 -2.17 -18.59
N PRO A 40 -3.80 -2.42 -18.96
CA PRO A 40 -4.89 -1.62 -18.45
C PRO A 40 -4.88 -1.69 -16.91
N PRO A 41 -5.27 -0.62 -16.22
CA PRO A 41 -5.30 -0.56 -14.78
C PRO A 41 -6.35 -1.56 -14.29
N PRO A 42 -6.22 -1.97 -13.02
CA PRO A 42 -7.24 -2.78 -12.40
C PRO A 42 -8.60 -2.04 -12.39
N PRO A 43 -9.72 -2.79 -12.44
CA PRO A 43 -11.04 -2.20 -12.27
C PRO A 43 -11.18 -1.57 -10.87
N ALA A 44 -12.18 -0.71 -10.71
CA ALA A 44 -12.51 -0.17 -9.40
C ALA A 44 -12.87 -1.30 -8.42
N PRO A 45 -12.38 -1.27 -7.17
CA PRO A 45 -12.70 -2.29 -6.19
C PRO A 45 -14.22 -2.37 -5.94
N PRO A 46 -14.81 -3.58 -5.85
CA PRO A 46 -16.21 -3.71 -5.46
C PRO A 46 -16.43 -3.27 -4.01
N ALA A 47 -17.67 -2.89 -3.69
CA ALA A 47 -18.06 -2.48 -2.33
C ALA A 47 -17.95 -3.61 -1.30
N ALA A 48 -18.06 -4.87 -1.75
CA ALA A 48 -17.88 -6.05 -0.91
C ALA A 48 -17.11 -7.10 -1.71
N GLY A 49 -16.14 -7.77 -1.08
CA GLY A 49 -15.31 -8.75 -1.76
C GLY A 49 -14.22 -9.34 -0.88
N PHE A 50 -13.52 -10.33 -1.42
CA PHE A 50 -12.37 -10.94 -0.77
C PHE A 50 -11.28 -11.33 -1.77
N THR A 51 -10.03 -11.32 -1.32
CA THR A 51 -8.87 -11.69 -2.15
C THR A 51 -7.81 -12.42 -1.34
N ALA A 52 -7.05 -13.30 -2.00
CA ALA A 52 -5.78 -13.78 -1.48
C ALA A 52 -4.75 -12.64 -1.52
N LEU A 53 -3.78 -12.69 -0.62
CA LEU A 53 -2.67 -11.73 -0.52
C LEU A 53 -1.34 -12.46 -0.75
N PRO A 54 -0.99 -12.83 -2.01
CA PRO A 54 0.27 -13.49 -2.31
C PRO A 54 1.50 -12.61 -2.01
N SER A 55 1.32 -11.30 -1.89
CA SER A 55 2.36 -10.38 -1.39
C SER A 55 2.70 -10.60 0.10
N ARG A 56 1.98 -11.48 0.81
CA ARG A 56 2.17 -11.75 2.24
C ARG A 56 2.51 -13.22 2.49
N ARG A 57 3.42 -13.48 3.44
CA ARG A 57 3.88 -14.82 3.83
C ARG A 57 3.88 -14.98 5.34
N LEU A 58 3.77 -16.23 5.79
CA LEU A 58 3.64 -16.58 7.20
C LEU A 58 4.91 -17.25 7.73
N ILE A 59 5.39 -16.76 8.86
CA ILE A 59 6.49 -17.34 9.63
C ILE A 59 5.92 -17.87 10.94
N SER A 60 6.06 -19.17 11.18
CA SER A 60 5.75 -19.77 12.47
C SER A 60 6.89 -19.51 13.47
N VAL A 61 6.50 -19.09 14.68
CA VAL A 61 7.36 -19.01 15.86
C VAL A 61 6.68 -19.79 16.99
N ALA A 62 7.25 -20.94 17.37
CA ALA A 62 6.60 -21.90 18.26
C ALA A 62 7.54 -22.44 19.35
N GLY A 63 7.16 -22.28 20.61
CA GLY A 63 7.84 -22.83 21.78
C GLY A 63 7.61 -21.99 23.04
N PRO A 64 7.99 -22.50 24.23
CA PRO A 64 7.69 -21.87 25.51
C PRO A 64 8.24 -20.44 25.66
N ASP A 65 9.36 -20.11 25.00
CA ASP A 65 9.95 -18.76 25.08
C ASP A 65 9.48 -17.80 23.97
N ALA A 66 8.59 -18.23 23.07
CA ALA A 66 8.18 -17.45 21.91
C ALA A 66 7.54 -16.11 22.28
N ALA A 67 6.55 -16.11 23.20
CA ALA A 67 5.87 -14.89 23.62
C ALA A 67 6.83 -13.89 24.29
N LYS A 68 7.70 -14.38 25.17
CA LYS A 68 8.71 -13.56 25.85
C LYS A 68 9.68 -12.94 24.86
N PHE A 69 10.14 -13.71 23.87
CA PHE A 69 10.99 -13.19 22.80
C PHE A 69 10.28 -12.11 22.00
N LEU A 70 9.07 -12.39 21.48
CA LEU A 70 8.30 -11.44 20.68
C LEU A 70 8.02 -10.15 21.44
N GLN A 71 7.66 -10.25 22.72
CA GLN A 71 7.43 -9.09 23.57
C GLN A 71 8.62 -8.12 23.60
N GLY A 72 9.86 -8.62 23.50
CA GLY A 72 11.07 -7.79 23.52
C GLY A 72 11.52 -7.24 22.16
N VAL A 73 10.89 -7.64 21.04
CA VAL A 73 11.39 -7.29 19.69
C VAL A 73 10.35 -6.64 18.77
N ILE A 74 9.08 -6.59 19.20
CA ILE A 74 8.00 -5.95 18.43
C ILE A 74 7.49 -4.68 19.12
N THR A 75 6.89 -3.77 18.37
CA THR A 75 6.34 -2.49 18.88
C THR A 75 5.02 -2.62 19.63
N ALA A 76 4.23 -3.66 19.39
CA ALA A 76 2.94 -3.90 20.05
C ALA A 76 3.07 -4.92 21.20
N ASN A 77 2.04 -5.03 22.03
CA ASN A 77 2.03 -5.96 23.15
C ASN A 77 1.50 -7.33 22.75
N ILE A 78 2.21 -8.40 23.13
CA ILE A 78 1.83 -9.78 22.83
C ILE A 78 0.54 -10.19 23.56
N ALA A 79 0.26 -9.57 24.70
CA ALA A 79 -0.95 -9.77 25.48
C ALA A 79 -2.04 -8.72 25.14
N SER A 80 -3.28 -9.02 25.51
CA SER A 80 -4.37 -8.04 25.53
C SER A 80 -4.16 -7.01 26.65
N LYS A 81 -4.99 -5.96 26.66
CA LYS A 81 -4.95 -4.93 27.71
C LYS A 81 -5.22 -5.49 29.11
N GLU A 82 -5.98 -6.58 29.19
CA GLU A 82 -6.30 -7.32 30.41
C GLU A 82 -5.22 -8.35 30.79
N ALA A 83 -4.03 -8.25 30.18
CA ALA A 83 -2.91 -9.17 30.36
C ALA A 83 -3.23 -10.65 30.05
N ARG A 84 -4.16 -10.88 29.11
CA ARG A 84 -4.53 -12.22 28.63
C ARG A 84 -3.92 -12.51 27.26
N ALA A 85 -3.93 -13.78 26.85
CA ALA A 85 -3.57 -14.14 25.49
C ALA A 85 -4.54 -13.47 24.50
N ARG A 86 -4.01 -12.93 23.39
CA ARG A 86 -4.85 -12.34 22.34
C ARG A 86 -5.58 -13.43 21.55
N GLU A 87 -6.89 -13.25 21.43
CA GLU A 87 -7.77 -14.11 20.62
C GLU A 87 -7.72 -13.77 19.13
N THR A 88 -7.45 -12.50 18.81
CA THR A 88 -7.37 -11.96 17.46
C THR A 88 -5.97 -11.47 17.14
N GLY A 89 -5.66 -11.42 15.84
CA GLY A 89 -4.40 -10.89 15.34
C GLY A 89 -4.24 -9.40 15.60
N PHE A 90 -3.00 -8.93 15.50
CA PHE A 90 -2.69 -7.53 15.74
C PHE A 90 -1.55 -7.04 14.87
N TYR A 91 -1.57 -5.75 14.57
CA TYR A 91 -0.54 -5.07 13.79
C TYR A 91 0.62 -4.67 14.69
N ALA A 92 1.85 -4.81 14.18
CA ALA A 92 3.07 -4.44 14.89
C ALA A 92 4.19 -4.19 13.87
N ALA A 93 5.38 -3.84 14.38
CA ALA A 93 6.59 -3.78 13.59
C ALA A 93 7.79 -4.36 14.35
N PHE A 94 8.74 -4.88 13.59
CA PHE A 94 10.11 -5.08 14.05
C PHE A 94 10.91 -3.81 13.74
N LEU A 95 11.66 -3.30 14.72
CA LEU A 95 12.53 -2.15 14.54
C LEU A 95 14.01 -2.56 14.60
N ASN A 96 14.88 -1.73 14.02
CA ASN A 96 16.30 -1.80 14.32
C ASN A 96 16.61 -1.08 15.65
N ALA A 97 17.85 -1.19 16.11
CA ALA A 97 18.28 -0.58 17.37
C ALA A 97 18.19 0.96 17.38
N THR A 98 18.10 1.61 16.21
CA THR A 98 17.94 3.08 16.11
C THR A 98 16.48 3.51 16.01
N GLY A 99 15.53 2.58 16.11
CA GLY A 99 14.09 2.85 16.09
C GLY A 99 13.51 3.07 14.68
N ARG A 100 14.14 2.50 13.64
CA ARG A 100 13.62 2.49 12.26
C ARG A 100 12.93 1.18 11.95
N VAL A 101 11.87 1.23 11.16
CA VAL A 101 11.10 0.05 10.77
C VAL A 101 11.96 -0.90 9.95
N LEU A 102 12.02 -2.17 10.37
CA LEU A 102 12.56 -3.27 9.57
C LEU A 102 11.46 -3.92 8.75
N HIS A 103 10.36 -4.29 9.43
CA HIS A 103 9.22 -4.99 8.84
C HIS A 103 7.95 -4.59 9.59
N ASP A 104 6.91 -4.22 8.86
CA ASP A 104 5.53 -4.22 9.32
C ASP A 104 4.98 -5.65 9.31
N VAL A 105 4.26 -6.03 10.36
CA VAL A 105 3.78 -7.40 10.53
C VAL A 105 2.39 -7.44 11.13
N PHE A 106 1.66 -8.51 10.80
CA PHE A 106 0.57 -8.98 11.64
C PHE A 106 1.02 -10.19 12.42
N ILE A 107 0.57 -10.32 13.68
CA ILE A 107 0.85 -11.47 14.52
C ILE A 107 -0.45 -12.10 14.96
N TYR A 108 -0.55 -13.41 14.78
CA TYR A 108 -1.71 -14.23 15.13
C TYR A 108 -1.31 -15.33 16.11
N SER A 109 -2.22 -15.67 17.02
CA SER A 109 -2.11 -16.91 17.80
C SER A 109 -2.34 -18.11 16.86
N ASP A 110 -1.41 -19.08 16.83
CA ASP A 110 -1.53 -20.28 15.99
C ASP A 110 -2.35 -21.37 16.69
N THR A 111 -3.62 -21.09 16.97
CA THR A 111 -4.51 -22.01 17.69
C THR A 111 -4.82 -23.25 16.86
N ALA A 112 -4.98 -23.12 15.55
CA ALA A 112 -5.20 -24.24 14.62
C ALA A 112 -3.93 -25.07 14.35
N GLY A 113 -2.76 -24.58 14.75
CA GLY A 113 -1.51 -25.30 14.66
C GLY A 113 -0.91 -25.39 13.25
N LEU A 114 -1.25 -24.46 12.35
CA LEU A 114 -0.76 -24.40 10.96
C LEU A 114 0.76 -24.33 10.86
N GLY A 115 1.40 -23.67 11.84
CA GLY A 115 2.85 -23.49 11.84
C GLY A 115 3.65 -24.78 11.98
N GLY A 116 3.01 -25.87 12.41
CA GLY A 116 3.70 -27.10 12.83
C GLY A 116 4.67 -26.87 13.99
N GLY A 117 5.22 -27.96 14.56
CA GLY A 117 6.41 -27.85 15.43
C GLY A 117 6.19 -27.97 16.94
N ALA A 118 5.04 -28.46 17.41
CA ALA A 118 4.95 -29.15 18.69
C ALA A 118 4.61 -30.62 18.42
N ALA A 119 5.26 -31.55 19.14
CA ALA A 119 4.68 -32.86 19.35
C ALA A 119 3.24 -32.68 19.83
N ALA A 120 2.35 -33.63 19.55
CA ALA A 120 0.93 -33.63 19.92
C ALA A 120 0.68 -33.66 21.45
N GLY A 121 1.43 -32.89 22.23
CA GLY A 121 1.16 -32.53 23.62
C GLY A 121 0.33 -31.25 23.68
N GLU A 122 -0.35 -31.08 24.81
CA GLU A 122 -1.36 -30.05 25.08
C GLU A 122 -1.01 -28.67 24.50
N GLN A 123 -1.92 -28.13 23.69
CA GLN A 123 -1.90 -26.77 23.17
C GLN A 123 -1.91 -25.78 24.34
N GLN A 124 -0.73 -25.35 24.79
CA GLN A 124 -0.64 -24.29 25.77
C GLN A 124 -0.78 -22.94 25.05
N ALA A 125 -1.82 -22.19 25.38
CA ALA A 125 -2.05 -20.85 24.86
C ALA A 125 -0.80 -19.96 25.07
N GLY A 126 -0.48 -19.11 24.08
CA GLY A 126 0.67 -18.20 24.13
C GLY A 126 2.03 -18.82 23.77
N THR A 127 2.07 -20.05 23.25
CA THR A 127 3.33 -20.71 22.85
C THR A 127 3.56 -20.76 21.34
N ARG A 128 2.53 -20.50 20.51
CA ARG A 128 2.61 -20.63 19.04
C ARG A 128 2.02 -19.40 18.37
N PHE A 129 2.80 -18.80 17.48
CA PHE A 129 2.41 -17.59 16.74
C PHE A 129 2.69 -17.76 15.25
N LEU A 130 1.84 -17.16 14.43
CA LEU A 130 2.10 -16.89 13.01
C LEU A 130 2.39 -15.40 12.85
N ILE A 131 3.49 -15.09 12.17
CA ILE A 131 3.87 -13.73 11.81
C ILE A 131 3.68 -13.58 10.31
N GLU A 132 2.73 -12.74 9.92
CA GLU A 132 2.56 -12.30 8.55
C GLU A 132 3.52 -11.14 8.25
N ALA A 133 4.26 -11.26 7.17
CA ALA A 133 5.17 -10.24 6.67
C ALA A 133 5.12 -10.17 5.14
N ASP A 134 5.72 -9.12 4.57
CA ASP A 134 5.96 -8.98 3.15
C ASP A 134 6.68 -10.21 2.58
N ALA A 135 6.15 -10.78 1.50
CA ALA A 135 6.63 -12.02 0.89
C ALA A 135 8.09 -11.91 0.43
N ASN A 136 8.52 -10.75 -0.05
CA ASN A 136 9.89 -10.51 -0.52
C ASN A 136 10.90 -10.40 0.64
N GLU A 137 10.42 -10.18 1.86
CA GLU A 137 11.25 -9.95 3.05
C GLU A 137 11.08 -11.04 4.12
N ALA A 138 10.13 -11.95 3.97
CA ALA A 138 9.81 -12.99 4.94
C ALA A 138 11.02 -13.90 5.27
N GLU A 139 11.83 -14.26 4.27
CA GLU A 139 13.08 -15.00 4.53
C GLU A 139 14.08 -14.22 5.37
N ARG A 140 14.24 -12.92 5.08
CA ARG A 140 15.15 -12.04 5.82
C ARG A 140 14.67 -11.89 7.26
N LEU A 141 13.37 -11.68 7.48
CA LEU A 141 12.78 -11.61 8.81
C LEU A 141 12.93 -12.94 9.58
N ALA A 142 12.68 -14.09 8.94
CA ALA A 142 12.87 -15.39 9.57
C ALA A 142 14.33 -15.62 10.01
N LYS A 143 15.31 -15.23 9.16
CA LYS A 143 16.75 -15.27 9.49
C LYS A 143 17.09 -14.30 10.63
N HIS A 144 16.48 -13.11 10.65
CA HIS A 144 16.63 -12.13 11.72
C HIS A 144 16.15 -12.72 13.06
N ILE A 145 14.92 -13.24 13.12
CA ILE A 145 14.36 -13.87 14.33
C ILE A 145 15.27 -15.02 14.82
N LYS A 146 15.73 -15.90 13.90
CA LYS A 146 16.66 -17.00 14.25
C LYS A 146 17.97 -16.51 14.86
N ARG A 147 18.53 -15.41 14.34
CA ARG A 147 19.78 -14.82 14.86
C ARG A 147 19.64 -14.34 16.30
N TYR A 148 18.50 -13.73 16.65
CA TYR A 148 18.26 -13.17 17.98
C TYR A 148 17.62 -14.15 18.98
N LYS A 149 17.36 -15.40 18.57
CA LYS A 149 16.81 -16.44 19.44
C LYS A 149 17.65 -16.72 20.70
N LEU A 150 18.97 -16.51 20.69
CA LEU A 150 19.91 -16.64 21.84
C LEU A 150 19.44 -17.56 22.99
N ARG A 151 19.58 -18.88 22.82
CA ARG A 151 19.18 -19.94 23.79
C ARG A 151 17.69 -20.04 24.11
N ALA A 152 16.85 -19.09 23.70
CA ALA A 152 15.41 -19.18 23.87
C ALA A 152 14.86 -20.44 23.18
N LYS A 153 13.96 -21.13 23.86
CA LYS A 153 13.37 -22.39 23.45
C LYS A 153 12.14 -22.14 22.58
N PHE A 154 12.38 -21.85 21.30
CA PHE A 154 11.33 -21.82 20.26
C PHE A 154 11.89 -22.14 18.88
N ASN A 155 11.07 -22.67 17.98
CA ASN A 155 11.40 -22.94 16.59
C ASN A 155 10.90 -21.80 15.70
N VAL A 156 11.58 -21.60 14.56
CA VAL A 156 11.21 -20.60 13.56
C VAL A 156 11.16 -21.26 12.19
N ARG A 157 10.03 -21.17 11.52
CA ARG A 157 9.79 -21.80 10.22
C ARG A 157 9.04 -20.86 9.30
N LEU A 158 9.58 -20.60 8.12
CA LEU A 158 8.82 -19.95 7.04
C LEU A 158 7.93 -21.01 6.40
N LEU A 159 6.62 -20.77 6.34
CA LEU A 159 5.67 -21.69 5.71
C LEU A 159 5.78 -21.56 4.19
N ALA A 160 5.68 -22.68 3.47
CA ALA A 160 5.54 -22.69 2.02
C ALA A 160 4.21 -22.03 1.60
N VAL A 161 4.14 -21.60 0.33
CA VAL A 161 3.01 -20.82 -0.19
C VAL A 161 1.70 -21.63 -0.16
N ASP A 162 1.79 -22.95 -0.36
CA ASP A 162 0.67 -23.89 -0.41
C ASP A 162 0.24 -24.40 0.98
N GLU A 163 1.04 -24.19 2.03
CA GLU A 163 0.69 -24.60 3.39
C GLU A 163 -0.38 -23.70 4.00
N ALA A 164 -0.28 -22.38 3.78
CA ALA A 164 -1.22 -21.41 4.30
C ALA A 164 -1.20 -20.10 3.50
N THR A 165 -2.40 -19.54 3.31
CA THR A 165 -2.62 -18.31 2.56
C THR A 165 -3.25 -17.26 3.45
N VAL A 166 -2.77 -16.02 3.29
CA VAL A 166 -3.36 -14.83 3.91
C VAL A 166 -4.41 -14.27 2.97
N TRP A 167 -5.59 -13.97 3.50
CA TRP A 167 -6.69 -13.39 2.76
C TRP A 167 -7.13 -12.09 3.40
N HIS A 168 -7.77 -11.25 2.61
CA HIS A 168 -8.45 -10.06 3.10
C HIS A 168 -9.86 -9.99 2.54
N ALA A 169 -10.83 -9.64 3.38
CA ALA A 169 -12.24 -9.52 3.02
C ALA A 169 -12.84 -8.22 3.56
N TRP A 170 -13.80 -7.65 2.84
CA TRP A 170 -14.48 -6.42 3.21
C TRP A 170 -15.94 -6.41 2.75
N ASP A 171 -16.74 -5.59 3.42
CA ASP A 171 -18.11 -5.25 3.03
C ASP A 171 -18.41 -3.83 3.54
N ASP A 172 -18.55 -2.89 2.61
CA ASP A 172 -18.79 -1.47 2.89
C ASP A 172 -20.20 -1.20 3.45
N SER A 173 -21.13 -2.17 3.37
CA SER A 173 -22.42 -2.09 4.05
C SER A 173 -22.33 -2.27 5.57
N GLY A 174 -21.15 -2.67 6.07
CA GLY A 174 -20.91 -2.88 7.49
C GLY A 174 -21.37 -4.23 8.02
N LYS A 175 -21.87 -5.13 7.16
CA LYS A 175 -22.17 -6.51 7.56
C LYS A 175 -20.89 -7.21 8.04
N PRO A 176 -20.91 -7.87 9.20
CA PRO A 176 -19.77 -8.66 9.64
C PRO A 176 -19.47 -9.77 8.64
N VAL A 177 -18.20 -9.90 8.25
CA VAL A 177 -17.75 -11.05 7.46
C VAL A 177 -17.77 -12.27 8.37
N SER A 178 -18.65 -13.23 8.09
CA SER A 178 -18.68 -14.53 8.74
C SER A 178 -18.10 -15.59 7.82
N SER A 179 -17.32 -16.51 8.38
CA SER A 179 -16.79 -17.68 7.70
C SER A 179 -17.01 -18.91 8.57
N ASP A 180 -17.05 -20.09 7.97
CA ASP A 180 -17.03 -21.34 8.73
C ASP A 180 -15.72 -21.44 9.52
N ALA A 181 -15.84 -21.32 10.85
CA ALA A 181 -14.74 -21.32 11.81
C ALA A 181 -13.90 -22.59 11.75
N ALA A 182 -14.45 -23.71 11.26
CA ALA A 182 -13.74 -24.98 11.13
C ALA A 182 -12.58 -24.92 10.12
N THR A 183 -12.57 -23.93 9.22
CA THR A 183 -11.60 -23.86 8.12
C THR A 183 -10.56 -22.74 8.25
N LEU A 184 -10.72 -21.83 9.20
CA LEU A 184 -9.83 -20.69 9.41
C LEU A 184 -8.94 -20.91 10.64
N SER A 185 -7.67 -20.51 10.55
CA SER A 185 -6.84 -20.38 11.74
C SER A 185 -7.10 -19.08 12.48
N THR A 186 -7.50 -18.03 11.77
CA THR A 186 -7.88 -16.75 12.38
C THR A 186 -8.80 -15.95 11.47
N LEU A 187 -9.72 -15.21 12.09
CA LEU A 187 -10.53 -14.15 11.50
C LEU A 187 -10.36 -12.91 12.38
N THR A 188 -9.64 -11.91 11.85
CA THR A 188 -9.23 -10.74 12.61
C THR A 188 -9.74 -9.50 11.90
N ARG A 189 -10.53 -8.65 12.57
CA ARG A 189 -10.82 -7.31 12.04
C ARG A 189 -9.50 -6.57 11.84
N ASP A 190 -9.30 -5.98 10.67
CA ASP A 190 -8.09 -5.21 10.41
C ASP A 190 -8.02 -4.01 11.37
N PRO A 191 -7.01 -3.93 12.26
CA PRO A 191 -6.96 -2.94 13.32
C PRO A 191 -6.37 -1.60 12.84
N ARG A 192 -5.91 -1.51 11.58
CA ARG A 192 -5.17 -0.33 11.11
C ARG A 192 -6.08 0.87 10.91
N THR A 193 -7.24 0.68 10.30
CA THR A 193 -8.23 1.75 10.14
C THR A 193 -9.65 1.20 10.26
N PRO A 194 -10.61 1.99 10.79
CA PRO A 194 -12.02 1.64 10.72
C PRO A 194 -12.45 1.37 9.28
N GLY A 195 -13.28 0.35 9.09
CA GLY A 195 -13.86 0.03 7.78
C GLY A 195 -12.93 -0.66 6.76
N LEU A 196 -11.66 -0.91 7.08
CA LEU A 196 -10.75 -1.53 6.10
C LEU A 196 -11.18 -2.96 5.73
N GLY A 197 -11.59 -3.75 6.73
CA GLY A 197 -12.10 -5.11 6.53
C GLY A 197 -11.56 -6.09 7.57
N TYR A 198 -11.30 -7.31 7.12
CA TYR A 198 -10.89 -8.46 7.92
C TYR A 198 -9.70 -9.16 7.27
N ARG A 199 -8.73 -9.52 8.10
CA ARG A 199 -7.64 -10.45 7.79
C ARG A 199 -8.06 -11.87 8.14
N LEU A 200 -7.80 -12.80 7.23
CA LEU A 200 -8.02 -14.22 7.45
C LEU A 200 -6.73 -14.99 7.16
N VAL A 201 -6.43 -15.98 7.98
CA VAL A 201 -5.39 -16.96 7.69
C VAL A 201 -6.05 -18.32 7.57
N ARG A 202 -5.74 -19.01 6.49
CA ARG A 202 -6.29 -20.32 6.18
C ARG A 202 -5.17 -21.28 5.81
N GLY A 203 -5.23 -22.48 6.37
CA GLY A 203 -4.37 -23.59 5.95
C GLY A 203 -4.93 -24.25 4.70
N LYS A 204 -4.03 -24.76 3.84
CA LYS A 204 -4.31 -25.31 2.51
C LYS A 204 -4.81 -24.24 1.52
N ASP A 205 -4.47 -24.42 0.25
CA ASP A 205 -4.65 -23.43 -0.81
C ASP A 205 -6.10 -23.30 -1.35
N ALA A 206 -7.12 -23.56 -0.52
CA ALA A 206 -8.51 -23.41 -0.93
C ALA A 206 -9.04 -21.99 -0.57
N PRO A 207 -9.77 -21.31 -1.48
CA PRO A 207 -10.42 -20.03 -1.17
C PRO A 207 -11.46 -20.15 -0.05
N PRO A 208 -11.49 -19.22 0.92
CA PRO A 208 -12.45 -19.24 2.02
C PRO A 208 -13.89 -19.24 1.49
N GLN A 209 -14.78 -19.97 2.16
CA GLN A 209 -16.20 -19.99 1.82
C GLN A 209 -16.87 -18.75 2.43
N LEU A 210 -16.92 -17.68 1.65
CA LEU A 210 -17.54 -16.41 2.01
C LEU A 210 -18.66 -16.10 1.01
N ASP A 211 -19.75 -15.53 1.50
CA ASP A 211 -20.81 -14.94 0.66
C ASP A 211 -20.38 -13.54 0.18
N LEU A 212 -19.25 -13.50 -0.55
CA LEU A 212 -18.60 -12.29 -1.05
C LEU A 212 -18.02 -12.59 -2.43
N GLU A 213 -17.83 -11.55 -3.24
CA GLU A 213 -17.19 -11.68 -4.55
C GLU A 213 -15.67 -11.90 -4.41
N ALA A 214 -15.14 -12.92 -5.08
CA ALA A 214 -13.69 -13.12 -5.18
C ALA A 214 -13.11 -12.07 -6.14
N THR A 215 -12.04 -11.38 -5.71
CA THR A 215 -11.40 -10.31 -6.48
C THR A 215 -9.87 -10.43 -6.45
N THR A 216 -9.16 -9.41 -6.90
CA THR A 216 -7.70 -9.35 -7.01
C THR A 216 -7.04 -8.60 -5.84
N GLU A 217 -5.75 -8.86 -5.62
CA GLU A 217 -4.93 -8.12 -4.64
C GLU A 217 -4.82 -6.63 -4.99
N ASP A 218 -4.93 -6.27 -6.27
CA ASP A 218 -4.99 -4.87 -6.69
C ASP A 218 -6.22 -4.15 -6.13
N SER A 219 -7.38 -4.82 -6.10
CA SER A 219 -8.59 -4.24 -5.48
C SER A 219 -8.37 -3.92 -4.01
N TYR A 220 -7.70 -4.82 -3.28
CA TYR A 220 -7.27 -4.58 -1.90
C TYR A 220 -6.26 -3.43 -1.79
N THR A 221 -5.26 -3.38 -2.68
CA THR A 221 -4.23 -2.33 -2.70
C THR A 221 -4.82 -0.96 -2.97
N ILE A 222 -5.73 -0.82 -3.94
CA ILE A 222 -6.46 0.44 -4.20
C ILE A 222 -7.24 0.86 -2.97
N ARG A 223 -7.98 -0.06 -2.32
CA ARG A 223 -8.72 0.25 -1.09
C ARG A 223 -7.81 0.76 0.03
N ARG A 224 -6.64 0.13 0.22
CA ARG A 224 -5.62 0.61 1.18
C ARG A 224 -5.12 2.01 0.82
N TYR A 225 -4.83 2.27 -0.45
CA TYR A 225 -4.36 3.58 -0.91
C TYR A 225 -5.41 4.66 -0.70
N LEU A 226 -6.69 4.38 -0.95
CA LEU A 226 -7.78 5.32 -0.67
C LEU A 226 -7.95 5.58 0.84
N GLN A 227 -7.50 4.68 1.70
CA GLN A 227 -7.51 4.84 3.16
C GLN A 227 -6.19 5.38 3.74
N GLY A 228 -5.15 5.57 2.91
CA GLY A 228 -3.83 6.01 3.39
C GLY A 228 -3.04 4.95 4.15
N VAL A 229 -3.27 3.67 3.88
CA VAL A 229 -2.70 2.54 4.62
C VAL A 229 -1.50 1.93 3.89
N ALA A 230 -0.31 2.17 4.44
CA ALA A 230 0.92 1.56 3.94
C ALA A 230 1.06 0.10 4.42
N GLU A 231 1.62 -0.76 3.56
CA GLU A 231 1.91 -2.17 3.84
C GLU A 231 3.10 -2.67 3.02
N GLY A 232 4.01 -3.40 3.65
CA GLY A 232 5.16 -3.99 3.00
C GLY A 232 6.28 -3.00 2.65
N GLN A 233 7.39 -3.53 2.14
CA GLN A 233 8.65 -2.79 2.05
C GLN A 233 8.76 -1.86 0.84
N ASP A 234 7.85 -1.99 -0.10
CA ASP A 234 7.72 -1.03 -1.19
C ASP A 234 7.12 0.30 -0.74
N GLU A 235 6.31 0.28 0.31
CA GLU A 235 5.60 1.45 0.85
C GLU A 235 6.24 1.93 2.16
N ILE A 236 6.83 1.02 2.95
CA ILE A 236 7.51 1.29 4.21
C ILE A 236 9.01 0.99 4.05
N ILE A 237 9.78 2.04 3.76
CA ILE A 237 11.22 1.92 3.45
C ILE A 237 12.00 1.38 4.64
N ARG A 238 12.50 0.15 4.51
CA ARG A 238 13.27 -0.55 5.52
C ARG A 238 14.47 0.27 5.99
N GLU A 239 14.71 0.27 7.31
CA GLU A 239 15.80 1.00 7.98
C GLU A 239 15.77 2.54 7.86
N HIS A 240 14.83 3.11 7.11
CA HIS A 240 14.68 4.56 6.93
C HIS A 240 13.37 5.10 7.50
N ALA A 241 12.28 4.34 7.40
CA ALA A 241 10.97 4.75 7.89
C ALA A 241 10.94 4.80 9.44
N LEU A 242 10.32 5.85 9.96
CA LEU A 242 9.96 5.97 11.36
C LEU A 242 8.53 5.42 11.57
N PRO A 243 8.25 4.66 12.64
CA PRO A 243 6.92 4.10 12.89
C PRO A 243 5.80 5.15 12.84
N GLN A 244 6.02 6.31 13.47
CA GLN A 244 5.05 7.41 13.45
C GLN A 244 4.90 8.07 12.08
N GLU A 245 5.96 8.12 11.26
CA GLU A 245 5.82 8.63 9.88
C GLU A 245 4.96 7.68 9.01
N THR A 246 4.86 6.41 9.40
CA THR A 246 4.00 5.41 8.73
C THR A 246 2.60 5.28 9.35
N ASN A 247 2.26 6.15 10.31
CA ASN A 247 0.99 6.14 11.06
C ASN A 247 0.76 4.91 11.95
N MET A 248 1.80 4.12 12.27
CA MET A 248 1.66 2.95 13.16
C MET A 248 1.15 3.33 14.55
N ASP A 249 1.40 4.57 14.99
CA ASP A 249 0.89 5.14 16.25
C ASP A 249 -0.64 5.33 16.26
N TYR A 250 -1.26 5.49 15.08
CA TYR A 250 -2.71 5.60 14.92
C TYR A 250 -3.35 4.33 14.34
N MET A 251 -2.55 3.40 13.82
CA MET A 251 -2.99 2.11 13.28
C MET A 251 -2.90 0.96 14.30
N ASN A 252 -2.91 1.27 15.60
CA ASN A 252 -2.77 0.29 16.69
C ASN A 252 -1.49 -0.58 16.59
N GLY A 253 -0.44 -0.07 15.95
CA GLY A 253 0.81 -0.78 15.70
C GLY A 253 1.88 -0.57 16.77
N ILE A 254 1.65 0.33 17.73
CA ILE A 254 2.58 0.66 18.81
C ILE A 254 1.83 0.65 20.13
N ASP A 255 2.33 -0.09 21.11
CA ASP A 255 1.89 0.04 22.50
C ASP A 255 2.91 0.91 23.25
N TYR A 256 2.46 2.05 23.76
CA TYR A 256 3.30 2.97 24.54
C TYR A 256 3.43 2.57 26.01
N HIS A 257 2.59 1.66 26.50
CA HIS A 257 2.54 1.22 27.89
C HIS A 257 3.17 -0.17 28.12
N LYS A 258 3.65 -0.84 27.06
CA LYS A 258 4.38 -2.11 27.19
C LYS A 258 5.81 -1.90 27.71
N GLY A 259 6.40 -3.00 28.19
CA GLY A 259 7.81 -3.04 28.58
C GLY A 259 8.79 -2.86 27.41
N CYS A 260 10.09 -2.86 27.73
CA CYS A 260 11.16 -2.54 26.79
C CYS A 260 11.16 -3.45 25.55
N TYR A 261 11.39 -2.84 24.39
CA TYR A 261 11.60 -3.54 23.12
C TYR A 261 12.68 -2.86 22.29
N VAL A 262 13.25 -3.58 21.32
CA VAL A 262 14.32 -3.06 20.45
C VAL A 262 13.87 -1.80 19.69
N GLY A 263 14.64 -0.71 19.82
CA GLY A 263 14.40 0.55 19.11
C GLY A 263 13.31 1.44 19.73
N GLN A 264 12.87 1.14 20.95
CA GLN A 264 11.83 1.89 21.66
C GLN A 264 12.23 3.34 21.94
N GLU A 265 13.50 3.62 22.23
CA GLU A 265 13.97 4.91 22.75
C GLU A 265 13.57 6.08 21.84
N LEU A 266 13.77 5.91 20.53
CA LEU A 266 13.40 6.93 19.57
C LEU A 266 11.89 7.02 19.39
N THR A 267 11.19 5.89 19.39
CA THR A 267 9.72 5.85 19.27
C THR A 267 9.07 6.63 20.42
N ILE A 268 9.50 6.39 21.66
CA ILE A 268 9.00 7.10 22.86
C ILE A 268 9.41 8.58 22.84
N ARG A 269 10.66 8.89 22.49
CA ARG A 269 11.11 10.29 22.38
C ARG A 269 10.27 11.08 21.38
N THR A 270 9.98 10.49 20.22
CA THR A 270 9.13 11.10 19.20
C THR A 270 7.71 11.31 19.70
N LYS A 271 7.13 10.36 20.46
CA LYS A 271 5.77 10.50 21.04
C LYS A 271 5.66 11.66 22.03
N HIS A 272 6.63 11.83 22.94
CA HIS A 272 6.51 12.80 24.04
C HIS A 272 7.16 14.16 23.77
N ARG A 273 8.18 14.21 22.92
CA ARG A 273 8.96 15.44 22.68
C ARG A 273 9.05 15.83 21.22
N GLY A 274 8.64 14.95 20.32
CA GLY A 274 8.73 15.16 18.87
C GLY A 274 7.42 15.65 18.28
N VAL A 275 7.53 16.55 17.31
CA VAL A 275 6.44 16.84 16.38
C VAL A 275 6.65 15.98 15.13
N VAL A 276 5.71 15.10 14.82
CA VAL A 276 5.75 14.27 13.62
C VAL A 276 5.27 15.09 12.42
N ARG A 277 6.21 15.69 11.70
CA ARG A 277 5.94 16.60 10.57
C ARG A 277 5.65 15.88 9.26
N LYS A 278 6.16 14.66 9.10
CA LYS A 278 5.98 13.85 7.89
C LYS A 278 5.10 12.65 8.20
N ARG A 279 4.10 12.40 7.38
CA ARG A 279 3.28 11.19 7.46
C ARG A 279 3.01 10.64 6.07
N ILE A 280 2.84 9.33 5.96
CA ILE A 280 2.32 8.72 4.75
C ILE A 280 0.87 9.15 4.59
N LEU A 281 0.55 9.72 3.43
CA LEU A 281 -0.78 10.17 3.06
C LEU A 281 -1.22 9.56 1.73
N PRO A 282 -2.52 9.30 1.55
CA PRO A 282 -3.08 8.98 0.25
C PRO A 282 -2.95 10.17 -0.69
N CYS A 283 -2.62 9.88 -1.93
CA CYS A 283 -2.35 10.86 -2.97
C CYS A 283 -3.09 10.52 -4.26
N ILE A 284 -3.48 11.55 -5.00
CA ILE A 284 -3.91 11.44 -6.40
C ILE A 284 -2.92 12.14 -7.30
N ILE A 285 -2.58 11.50 -8.42
CA ILE A 285 -1.89 12.14 -9.53
C ILE A 285 -2.86 12.61 -10.60
N TYR A 286 -2.57 13.74 -11.25
CA TYR A 286 -3.43 14.35 -12.25
C TYR A 286 -2.63 15.20 -13.24
N ASP A 287 -3.25 15.54 -14.38
CA ASP A 287 -2.59 16.24 -15.49
C ASP A 287 -2.13 17.61 -15.05
N VAL A 288 -0.99 18.05 -15.59
CA VAL A 288 -0.45 19.38 -15.34
C VAL A 288 -1.47 20.47 -15.72
N ASP A 289 -2.25 20.23 -16.76
CA ASP A 289 -3.26 21.17 -17.27
C ASP A 289 -4.65 20.97 -16.65
N ARG A 290 -4.86 19.95 -15.79
CA ARG A 290 -6.12 19.76 -15.08
C ARG A 290 -6.12 20.47 -13.74
N ALA A 291 -7.31 20.91 -13.32
CA ALA A 291 -7.53 21.41 -11.98
C ALA A 291 -7.33 20.29 -10.95
N ALA A 292 -6.81 20.67 -9.78
CA ALA A 292 -6.57 19.74 -8.69
C ALA A 292 -7.87 19.02 -8.27
N PRO A 293 -7.85 17.67 -8.12
CA PRO A 293 -9.01 16.90 -7.72
C PRO A 293 -9.48 17.31 -6.33
N GLN A 294 -10.79 17.40 -6.11
CA GLN A 294 -11.35 17.79 -4.81
C GLN A 294 -11.61 16.60 -3.89
N THR A 295 -11.73 15.40 -4.45
CA THR A 295 -12.08 14.18 -3.72
C THR A 295 -11.05 13.08 -3.99
N LEU A 296 -10.77 12.28 -2.98
CA LEU A 296 -9.92 11.09 -3.11
C LEU A 296 -10.71 9.95 -3.75
N GLN A 297 -10.56 9.76 -5.07
CA GLN A 297 -11.25 8.72 -5.85
C GLN A 297 -10.29 8.05 -6.83
N TYR A 298 -10.41 6.73 -6.92
CA TYR A 298 -9.80 5.94 -7.98
C TYR A 298 -10.67 5.99 -9.24
N ARG A 299 -10.09 6.25 -10.40
CA ARG A 299 -10.82 6.42 -11.66
C ARG A 299 -10.17 5.59 -12.77
N PRO A 300 -10.61 4.33 -12.96
CA PRO A 300 -10.08 3.50 -14.02
C PRO A 300 -10.60 3.91 -15.41
N ASP A 301 -11.71 4.64 -15.52
CA ASP A 301 -12.43 4.83 -16.81
C ASP A 301 -12.24 6.21 -17.48
N GLU A 302 -11.52 7.16 -16.87
CA GLU A 302 -11.23 8.48 -17.47
C GLU A 302 -9.85 8.45 -18.19
N ASP A 303 -9.86 8.37 -19.54
CA ASP A 303 -8.76 8.53 -20.53
C ASP A 303 -7.66 7.45 -20.67
N ALA A 304 -7.14 7.35 -21.91
CA ALA A 304 -6.58 6.14 -22.53
C ALA A 304 -5.15 5.69 -22.13
N ASN A 305 -4.70 5.95 -20.90
CA ASN A 305 -3.90 4.97 -20.11
C ASN A 305 -3.57 5.45 -18.67
N HIS A 306 -4.60 5.91 -17.96
CA HIS A 306 -4.82 5.69 -16.50
C HIS A 306 -3.86 6.35 -15.49
N GLY A 307 -3.17 7.38 -15.97
CA GLY A 307 -2.72 8.53 -15.20
C GLY A 307 -2.62 9.74 -16.14
N PRO A 308 -2.13 10.88 -15.65
CA PRO A 308 -1.92 12.06 -16.49
C PRO A 308 -1.12 11.77 -17.77
N GLU A 309 -1.62 12.20 -18.92
CA GLU A 309 -1.09 11.90 -20.27
C GLU A 309 -0.76 10.40 -20.52
N GLY A 310 -1.44 9.48 -19.83
CA GLY A 310 -1.16 8.04 -19.93
C GLY A 310 0.04 7.57 -19.10
N LEU A 311 0.47 8.35 -18.10
CA LEU A 311 1.50 8.00 -17.11
C LEU A 311 0.83 7.51 -15.81
N PRO A 312 0.54 6.21 -15.67
CA PRO A 312 -0.06 5.70 -14.46
C PRO A 312 0.97 5.71 -13.31
N ALA A 313 0.48 5.74 -12.08
CA ALA A 313 1.24 5.95 -10.84
C ALA A 313 2.37 4.93 -10.62
N GLU A 314 2.23 3.74 -11.19
CA GLU A 314 3.20 2.65 -11.23
C GLU A 314 4.49 3.03 -11.97
N THR A 315 4.41 3.96 -12.93
CA THR A 315 5.55 4.42 -13.73
C THR A 315 6.44 5.42 -12.99
N ILE A 316 5.94 6.00 -11.91
CA ILE A 316 6.64 7.00 -11.13
C ILE A 316 7.66 6.29 -10.23
N PRO A 317 8.97 6.58 -10.36
CA PRO A 317 9.98 5.97 -9.51
C PRO A 317 9.70 6.24 -8.03
N ARG A 318 9.92 5.21 -7.21
CA ARG A 318 9.87 5.34 -5.76
C ARG A 318 10.87 6.41 -5.28
N GLU A 319 10.50 7.12 -4.22
CA GLU A 319 11.26 8.23 -3.64
C GLU A 319 11.41 9.49 -4.53
N THR A 320 10.71 9.56 -5.68
CA THR A 320 10.60 10.81 -6.45
C THR A 320 10.16 11.97 -5.54
N SER A 321 10.91 13.07 -5.57
CA SER A 321 10.64 14.22 -4.72
C SER A 321 9.35 14.93 -5.15
N ILE A 322 8.50 15.24 -4.16
CA ILE A 322 7.32 16.09 -4.35
C ILE A 322 7.76 17.55 -4.21
N GLY A 323 7.71 18.30 -5.31
CA GLY A 323 8.04 19.73 -5.35
C GLY A 323 6.79 20.61 -5.40
N ARG A 324 6.91 21.89 -5.02
CA ARG A 324 5.87 22.89 -5.29
C ARG A 324 5.90 23.26 -6.77
N SER A 325 4.76 23.24 -7.43
CA SER A 325 4.65 23.64 -8.85
C SER A 325 5.01 25.11 -9.01
N GLY A 326 5.82 25.43 -10.02
CA GLY A 326 6.22 26.81 -10.36
C GLY A 326 7.10 27.54 -9.34
N LYS A 327 7.52 26.89 -8.23
CA LYS A 327 8.34 27.50 -7.19
C LYS A 327 9.50 26.59 -6.80
N LYS A 328 10.74 27.09 -6.87
CA LYS A 328 11.89 26.42 -6.27
C LYS A 328 11.78 26.49 -4.75
N GLY A 329 12.07 25.39 -4.06
CA GLY A 329 12.00 25.37 -2.61
C GLY A 329 12.27 23.99 -2.01
N ARG A 330 12.05 23.90 -0.69
CA ARG A 330 12.16 22.64 0.04
C ARG A 330 11.16 21.62 -0.51
N SER A 331 11.62 20.38 -0.67
CA SER A 331 10.76 19.24 -0.99
C SER A 331 9.61 19.11 0.03
N ALA A 332 8.40 18.98 -0.50
CA ALA A 332 7.16 18.79 0.24
C ALA A 332 6.98 17.34 0.70
N GLY A 333 7.73 16.40 0.13
CA GLY A 333 7.62 14.99 0.45
C GLY A 333 8.30 14.09 -0.58
N LYS A 334 8.03 12.80 -0.48
CA LYS A 334 8.51 11.80 -1.45
C LYS A 334 7.36 10.89 -1.86
N TRP A 335 7.29 10.56 -3.14
CA TRP A 335 6.43 9.49 -3.66
C TRP A 335 6.89 8.13 -3.15
N LEU A 336 5.96 7.23 -2.85
CA LEU A 336 6.28 5.87 -2.41
C LEU A 336 5.90 4.86 -3.49
N LYS A 337 4.60 4.66 -3.70
CA LYS A 337 4.05 3.70 -4.66
C LYS A 337 2.61 4.07 -4.98
N GLY A 338 2.12 3.66 -6.14
CA GLY A 338 0.72 3.86 -6.53
C GLY A 338 0.26 2.89 -7.60
N ILE A 339 -1.01 3.00 -7.94
CA ILE A 339 -1.72 2.19 -8.92
C ILE A 339 -2.73 3.07 -9.66
N GLY A 340 -2.73 3.05 -11.00
CA GLY A 340 -3.52 3.96 -11.82
C GLY A 340 -3.32 5.43 -11.42
N ASN A 341 -4.36 6.11 -10.91
CA ASN A 341 -4.28 7.52 -10.52
C ASN A 341 -4.07 7.76 -9.01
N VAL A 342 -3.98 6.71 -8.18
CA VAL A 342 -3.88 6.83 -6.71
C VAL A 342 -2.59 6.22 -6.18
N GLY A 343 -2.17 6.62 -4.99
CA GLY A 343 -1.03 6.01 -4.31
C GLY A 343 -0.74 6.64 -2.96
N LEU A 344 0.47 6.40 -2.47
CA LEU A 344 0.96 6.88 -1.18
C LEU A 344 2.18 7.78 -1.37
N GLY A 345 2.23 8.86 -0.58
CA GLY A 345 3.37 9.75 -0.48
C GLY A 345 3.75 10.00 0.98
N LEU A 346 5.04 10.06 1.28
CA LEU A 346 5.54 10.58 2.55
C LEU A 346 5.52 12.11 2.49
N CYS A 347 4.45 12.70 3.01
CA CYS A 347 4.13 14.11 2.86
C CYS A 347 4.47 14.90 4.13
N ARG A 348 4.97 16.13 3.97
CA ARG A 348 5.04 17.11 5.04
C ARG A 348 3.66 17.71 5.27
N LEU A 349 3.12 17.48 6.47
CA LEU A 349 1.77 17.89 6.84
C LEU A 349 1.60 19.40 6.70
N GLU A 350 2.55 20.17 7.23
CA GLU A 350 2.51 21.64 7.27
C GLU A 350 2.65 22.31 5.89
N ILE A 351 3.06 21.54 4.87
CA ILE A 351 3.24 22.03 3.49
C ILE A 351 2.08 21.61 2.60
N MET A 352 1.68 20.34 2.66
CA MET A 352 0.74 19.73 1.70
C MET A 352 -0.69 19.70 2.21
N THR A 353 -0.94 20.00 3.49
CA THR A 353 -2.25 19.83 4.12
C THR A 353 -2.57 20.98 5.06
N ASP A 354 -3.85 21.09 5.41
CA ASP A 354 -4.38 22.02 6.40
C ASP A 354 -4.16 21.56 7.86
N VAL A 355 -3.43 20.46 8.08
CA VAL A 355 -3.15 19.95 9.43
C VAL A 355 -2.21 20.92 10.15
N VAL A 356 -2.69 21.40 11.31
CA VAL A 356 -1.89 22.23 12.22
C VAL A 356 -1.20 21.31 13.24
N LEU A 357 0.11 21.42 13.32
CA LEU A 357 0.91 20.57 14.22
C LEU A 357 0.90 21.11 15.66
N PRO A 358 1.00 20.24 16.68
CA PRO A 358 1.02 20.67 18.07
C PRO A 358 2.13 21.69 18.35
N GLY A 359 1.77 22.79 19.01
CA GLY A 359 2.71 23.87 19.37
C GLY A 359 3.03 24.87 18.25
N GLU A 360 2.44 24.70 17.05
CA GLU A 360 2.54 25.69 15.98
C GLU A 360 1.29 26.57 15.95
N THR A 361 1.47 27.89 15.83
CA THR A 361 0.35 28.78 15.48
C THR A 361 0.00 28.59 14.00
N ALA A 362 -1.26 28.83 13.64
CA ALA A 362 -1.84 28.62 12.30
C ALA A 362 -1.20 29.43 11.14
N ALA A 363 0.00 30.01 11.32
CA ALA A 363 0.88 30.44 10.25
C ALA A 363 1.50 29.22 9.52
N SER A 364 0.68 28.20 9.21
CA SER A 364 1.08 27.03 8.44
C SER A 364 1.62 27.50 7.09
N THR A 365 2.72 26.91 6.62
CA THR A 365 3.24 27.14 5.26
C THR A 365 2.31 26.60 4.16
N PHE A 366 1.18 26.00 4.56
CA PHE A 366 0.12 25.53 3.70
C PHE A 366 -0.64 26.72 3.10
N ASP A 367 -0.86 26.64 1.80
CA ASP A 367 -1.69 27.56 1.04
C ASP A 367 -2.50 26.68 0.08
N PRO A 368 -3.83 26.71 0.12
CA PRO A 368 -4.68 25.86 -0.72
C PRO A 368 -4.50 26.12 -2.22
N ALA A 369 -3.93 27.26 -2.60
CA ALA A 369 -3.58 27.57 -3.99
C ALA A 369 -2.26 26.92 -4.45
N ASN A 370 -1.43 26.39 -3.52
CA ASN A 370 -0.23 25.69 -3.92
C ASN A 370 -0.57 24.33 -4.52
N GLU A 371 -0.08 24.10 -5.74
CA GLU A 371 -0.06 22.79 -6.37
C GLU A 371 1.30 22.14 -6.20
N PHE A 372 1.33 20.81 -6.27
CA PHE A 372 2.54 20.01 -6.13
C PHE A 372 2.75 19.15 -7.36
N MET A 373 4.00 18.83 -7.66
CA MET A 373 4.37 18.03 -8.83
C MET A 373 5.48 17.04 -8.53
N LEU A 374 5.46 15.95 -9.29
CA LEU A 374 6.50 14.94 -9.39
C LEU A 374 7.16 15.08 -10.76
N GLN A 375 8.49 15.09 -10.79
CA GLN A 375 9.28 15.16 -12.02
C GLN A 375 10.36 14.09 -11.98
N TRP A 376 10.48 13.32 -13.07
CA TRP A 376 11.47 12.25 -13.20
C TRP A 376 11.83 12.02 -14.68
N GLY A 377 12.91 11.29 -14.93
CA GLY A 377 13.46 11.11 -16.28
C GLY A 377 14.69 12.00 -16.53
N GLU A 378 15.22 11.93 -17.74
CA GLU A 378 16.39 12.69 -18.18
C GLU A 378 15.99 14.09 -18.68
N GLU A 379 16.92 15.05 -18.73
CA GLU A 379 16.64 16.46 -19.07
C GLU A 379 15.89 16.64 -20.41
N ASP A 380 16.18 15.79 -21.40
CA ASP A 380 15.56 15.85 -22.73
C ASP A 380 14.20 15.12 -22.82
N LYS A 381 13.84 14.32 -21.81
CA LYS A 381 12.60 13.51 -21.74
C LYS A 381 12.10 13.40 -20.29
N SER A 382 11.85 14.55 -19.67
CA SER A 382 11.30 14.60 -18.32
C SER A 382 9.79 14.34 -18.33
N ASN A 383 9.37 13.36 -17.56
CA ASN A 383 7.97 13.13 -17.24
C ASN A 383 7.59 14.02 -16.06
N ALA A 384 6.39 14.59 -16.09
CA ALA A 384 5.89 15.44 -15.03
C ALA A 384 4.40 15.20 -14.81
N VAL A 385 4.02 15.08 -13.54
CA VAL A 385 2.61 14.95 -13.14
C VAL A 385 2.35 15.80 -11.92
N LYS A 386 1.14 16.33 -11.79
CA LYS A 386 0.74 16.98 -10.54
C LYS A 386 0.26 15.94 -9.53
N ILE A 387 0.37 16.28 -8.26
CA ILE A 387 -0.01 15.42 -7.13
C ILE A 387 -0.76 16.23 -6.08
N LYS A 388 -1.78 15.62 -5.47
CA LYS A 388 -2.48 16.17 -4.30
C LYS A 388 -2.56 15.10 -3.21
N ALA A 389 -2.16 15.47 -2.00
CA ALA A 389 -2.31 14.63 -0.82
C ALA A 389 -3.66 14.91 -0.13
N PHE A 390 -4.21 13.89 0.50
CA PHE A 390 -5.44 13.96 1.27
C PHE A 390 -5.17 13.44 2.69
N VAL A 391 -5.89 13.94 3.68
CA VAL A 391 -5.79 13.45 5.07
C VAL A 391 -7.04 12.62 5.35
N PRO A 392 -6.93 11.28 5.50
CA PRO A 392 -8.05 10.44 5.86
C PRO A 392 -8.72 10.90 7.15
N GLU A 393 -10.04 10.72 7.26
CA GLU A 393 -10.81 11.12 8.43
C GLU A 393 -10.30 10.47 9.72
N TRP A 394 -10.00 9.16 9.68
CA TRP A 394 -9.47 8.43 10.84
C TRP A 394 -8.14 9.03 11.34
N LEU A 395 -7.28 9.48 10.43
CA LEU A 395 -6.00 10.10 10.79
C LEU A 395 -6.21 11.52 11.30
N ARG A 396 -7.11 12.29 10.68
CA ARG A 396 -7.46 13.64 11.13
C ARG A 396 -8.01 13.59 12.56
N ASN A 397 -8.89 12.65 12.87
CA ASN A 397 -9.42 12.45 14.21
C ASN A 397 -8.30 12.12 15.20
N GLY A 398 -7.43 11.16 14.88
CA GLY A 398 -6.28 10.82 15.75
C GLY A 398 -5.27 11.96 15.94
N LEU A 399 -5.08 12.83 14.95
CA LEU A 399 -4.21 14.01 15.07
C LEU A 399 -4.83 15.13 15.92
N ASN A 400 -6.15 15.28 15.89
CA ASN A 400 -6.89 16.28 16.67
C ASN A 400 -7.14 15.84 18.12
N GLU A 401 -7.23 14.54 18.36
CA GLU A 401 -7.26 13.99 19.71
C GLU A 401 -5.94 14.32 20.42
N ALA A 402 -6.03 15.11 21.51
CA ALA A 402 -4.89 15.31 22.39
C ALA A 402 -4.35 13.93 22.82
N PRO A 403 -3.03 13.69 22.85
CA PRO A 403 -2.50 12.39 23.23
C PRO A 403 -3.09 12.01 24.59
N ALA A 404 -3.88 10.94 24.61
CA ALA A 404 -4.37 10.36 25.86
C ALA A 404 -3.15 10.16 26.77
N GLN A 405 -3.21 10.77 27.95
CA GLN A 405 -2.11 10.82 28.93
C GLN A 405 -1.74 9.43 29.43
#